data_AF-A0AAN9U1H5-F1
#
_entry.id   AF-A0AAN9U1H5-F1
#
_cell.length_a   1.000
_cell.length_b   1.000
_cell.length_c   1.000
_cell.angle_alpha   90.00
_cell.angle_beta   90.00
_cell.angle_gamma   90.00
#
_symmetry.space_group_name_H-M   'P 1'
#
loop_
_entity.id
_entity.type
_entity.pdbx_description
1 polymer ?
#
loop_
_entity_poly.entity_id
_entity_poly.type
_entity_poly.pdbx_seq_one_letter_code
_entity_poly.pdbx_strand_id
1 'polypeptide(L)'
;MSIFIVAVNHLPNPDYYGRPTSAQNNSHIPRARSRLEIFHHKIGTPEAVHIRSIWHPLIRTPNDVLFNSLDEIYVTNDHFHREGVLRLVEEVSYGSIGQQTDLVHLRLAQPLSQGTDDAEVGTAADDDTSGVAGTVANKIDMNNGLSRGRNASDIAVCSATSGQLLLAEVDGDRPPSLKILERIQLPCTLDNPSYFSDPYVSRTGRDASGYVLAGLARAILFPGGPNAVMVWLVQPIVDPGGTATKVDEQTGRWARKLIFQDDGNVIQTASTAVLVAIDPDTNQGKKQARLFITGPLAGGIVAVTIDL
;
A
#
# COMPACT_ATOMS: atom_id res chain seq x y z
N MET A 1 22.00 -1.22 9.71
CA MET A 1 20.63 -1.63 9.30
C MET A 1 20.49 -1.37 7.81
N SER A 2 19.84 -2.27 7.08
CA SER A 2 19.51 -2.09 5.68
C SER A 2 18.05 -2.39 5.44
N ILE A 3 17.52 -1.90 4.32
CA ILE A 3 16.15 -2.10 3.86
C ILE A 3 16.16 -2.39 2.37
N PHE A 4 15.10 -3.06 1.89
CA PHE A 4 14.78 -3.10 0.47
C PHE A 4 13.76 -2.01 0.16
N ILE A 5 13.97 -1.31 -0.95
CA ILE A 5 13.03 -0.34 -1.51
C ILE A 5 12.50 -0.94 -2.79
N VAL A 6 11.18 -0.85 -2.97
CA VAL A 6 10.49 -1.40 -4.13
C VAL A 6 9.83 -0.23 -4.83
N ALA A 7 10.14 -0.04 -6.11
CA ALA A 7 9.46 0.93 -6.93
C ALA A 7 8.60 0.21 -7.98
N VAL A 8 7.35 0.62 -8.08
CA VAL A 8 6.50 0.25 -9.22
C VAL A 8 6.91 1.13 -10.41
N ASN A 9 7.24 0.51 -11.54
CA ASN A 9 7.70 1.22 -12.73
C ASN A 9 6.89 0.81 -13.97
N HIS A 10 6.24 1.78 -14.60
CA HIS A 10 5.46 1.59 -15.82
C HIS A 10 6.27 1.98 -17.07
N LEU A 11 7.28 1.18 -17.40
CA LEU A 11 8.12 1.46 -18.57
C LEU A 11 7.34 1.36 -19.89
N PRO A 12 7.67 2.16 -20.91
CA PRO A 12 7.17 1.97 -22.27
C PRO A 12 7.42 0.53 -22.74
N ASN A 13 6.41 -0.10 -23.31
CA ASN A 13 6.53 -1.46 -23.82
C ASN A 13 7.20 -1.45 -25.21
N PRO A 14 8.43 -2.00 -25.35
CA PRO A 14 9.12 -2.00 -26.65
C PRO A 14 8.33 -2.76 -27.72
N ASP A 15 7.55 -3.77 -27.36
CA ASP A 15 6.74 -4.54 -28.33
C ASP A 15 5.56 -3.73 -28.88
N TYR A 16 5.08 -2.73 -28.12
CA TYR A 16 4.06 -1.80 -28.57
C TYR A 16 4.68 -0.70 -29.44
N TYR A 17 5.71 -0.03 -28.92
CA TYR A 17 6.31 1.15 -29.56
C TYR A 17 7.24 0.81 -30.72
N GLY A 18 7.75 -0.42 -30.82
CA GLY A 18 8.53 -0.90 -31.96
C GLY A 18 7.68 -1.19 -33.21
N ARG A 19 6.35 -1.13 -33.11
CA ARG A 19 5.41 -1.36 -34.23
C ARG A 19 5.08 -0.05 -34.96
N PRO A 20 4.78 -0.10 -36.26
CA PRO A 20 4.22 1.04 -36.98
C PRO A 20 2.93 1.54 -36.32
N THR A 21 2.72 2.86 -36.30
CA THR A 21 1.54 3.49 -35.66
C THR A 21 0.20 2.93 -36.16
N SER A 22 0.10 2.56 -37.44
CA SER A 22 -1.08 1.92 -38.03
C SER A 22 -1.43 0.57 -37.39
N ALA A 23 -0.44 -0.15 -36.85
CA ALA A 23 -0.60 -1.42 -36.15
C ALA A 23 -0.77 -1.27 -34.63
N GLN A 24 -0.49 -0.09 -34.07
CA GLN A 24 -0.61 0.19 -32.63
C GLN A 24 -2.06 0.33 -32.19
N ASN A 25 -2.92 0.94 -33.02
CA ASN A 25 -4.32 1.22 -32.68
C ASN A 25 -5.21 -0.02 -32.54
N ASN A 26 -4.79 -1.18 -33.09
CA ASN A 26 -5.51 -2.45 -33.03
C ASN A 26 -4.72 -3.55 -32.28
N SER A 27 -3.76 -3.16 -31.45
CA SER A 27 -2.88 -4.10 -30.75
C SER A 27 -3.45 -4.51 -29.40
N HIS A 28 -3.43 -5.81 -29.08
CA HIS A 28 -3.65 -6.32 -27.72
C HIS A 28 -2.42 -6.15 -26.82
N ILE A 29 -1.30 -5.66 -27.36
CA ILE A 29 -0.09 -5.39 -26.58
C ILE A 29 -0.29 -4.13 -25.75
N PRO A 30 -0.04 -4.16 -24.43
CA PRO A 30 -0.17 -2.99 -23.59
C PRO A 30 0.92 -1.96 -23.87
N ARG A 31 0.60 -0.67 -23.75
CA ARG A 31 1.55 0.44 -23.90
C ARG A 31 2.66 0.43 -22.86
N ALA A 32 2.35 -0.02 -21.64
CA ALA A 32 3.32 -0.14 -20.56
C ALA A 32 3.67 -1.60 -20.29
N ARG A 33 4.95 -1.86 -20.01
CA ARG A 33 5.48 -3.12 -19.47
C ARG A 33 5.77 -2.90 -17.98
N SER A 34 4.70 -2.80 -17.19
CA SER A 34 4.76 -2.57 -15.75
C SER A 34 5.59 -3.63 -15.04
N ARG A 35 6.52 -3.22 -14.18
CA ARG A 35 7.42 -4.10 -13.44
C ARG A 35 7.76 -3.53 -12.07
N LEU A 36 8.38 -4.34 -11.22
CA LEU A 36 8.95 -3.91 -9.95
C LEU A 36 10.44 -3.68 -10.11
N GLU A 37 10.95 -2.62 -9.51
CA GLU A 37 12.38 -2.33 -9.39
C GLU A 37 12.78 -2.45 -7.93
N ILE A 38 13.70 -3.36 -7.64
CA ILE A 38 14.15 -3.64 -6.30
C ILE A 38 15.49 -2.96 -6.09
N PHE A 39 15.59 -2.21 -4.99
CA PHE A 39 16.80 -1.56 -4.55
C PHE A 39 17.16 -2.03 -3.14
N HIS A 40 18.45 -2.15 -2.86
CA HIS A 40 18.97 -2.32 -1.52
C HIS A 40 19.51 -0.98 -1.01
N HIS A 41 19.13 -0.59 0.21
CA HIS A 41 19.60 0.64 0.83
C HIS A 41 20.16 0.37 2.23
N LYS A 42 21.38 0.83 2.46
CA LYS A 42 22.00 0.83 3.78
C LYS A 42 21.65 2.14 4.49
N ILE A 43 20.93 2.06 5.60
CA ILE A 43 20.50 3.23 6.36
C ILE A 43 21.74 4.04 6.78
N GLY A 44 21.68 5.36 6.57
CA GLY A 44 22.76 6.31 6.83
C GLY A 44 23.68 6.56 5.64
N THR A 45 23.46 5.89 4.50
CA THR A 45 24.11 6.22 3.22
C THR A 45 23.20 7.12 2.39
N PRO A 46 23.72 7.84 1.38
CA PRO A 46 22.90 8.71 0.54
C PRO A 46 22.22 7.99 -0.64
N GLU A 47 22.59 6.74 -0.91
CA GLU A 47 22.23 6.05 -2.16
C GLU A 47 21.55 4.71 -1.91
N ALA A 48 20.62 4.35 -2.80
CA ALA A 48 20.06 3.02 -2.90
C ALA A 48 20.57 2.36 -4.18
N VAL A 49 20.95 1.09 -4.07
CA VAL A 49 21.56 0.33 -5.16
C VAL A 49 20.49 -0.54 -5.80
N HIS A 50 20.29 -0.42 -7.11
CA HIS A 50 19.40 -1.33 -7.84
C HIS A 50 19.97 -2.75 -7.82
N ILE A 51 19.14 -3.74 -7.51
CA ILE A 51 19.58 -5.14 -7.43
C ILE A 51 18.82 -6.08 -8.35
N ARG A 52 17.57 -5.76 -8.72
CA ARG A 52 16.74 -6.64 -9.56
C ARG A 52 15.55 -5.90 -10.15
N SER A 53 15.20 -6.22 -11.40
CA SER A 53 13.89 -5.93 -11.97
C SER A 53 13.04 -7.21 -11.95
N ILE A 54 11.75 -7.10 -11.64
CA ILE A 54 10.81 -8.23 -11.62
C ILE A 54 9.63 -7.89 -12.50
N TRP A 55 9.44 -8.66 -13.57
CA TRP A 55 8.30 -8.60 -14.47
C TRP A 55 7.58 -9.94 -14.50
N HIS A 56 6.26 -9.89 -14.54
CA HIS A 56 5.42 -11.06 -14.74
C HIS A 56 4.12 -10.67 -15.46
N PRO A 57 3.54 -11.50 -16.36
CA PRO A 57 2.32 -11.14 -17.09
C PRO A 57 1.10 -10.78 -16.21
N LEU A 58 1.07 -11.26 -14.96
CA LEU A 58 0.04 -10.93 -13.98
C LEU A 58 0.22 -9.55 -13.35
N ILE A 59 1.40 -8.92 -13.47
CA ILE A 59 1.65 -7.53 -13.04
C ILE A 59 1.15 -6.61 -14.16
N ARG A 60 -0.13 -6.24 -14.12
CA ARG A 60 -0.80 -5.49 -15.20
C ARG A 60 -0.84 -4.01 -14.91
N THR A 61 -1.30 -3.67 -13.72
CA THR A 61 -1.58 -2.32 -13.20
C THR A 61 -1.13 -2.28 -11.73
N PRO A 62 0.16 -2.60 -11.46
CA PRO A 62 0.67 -2.63 -10.09
C PRO A 62 0.40 -1.30 -9.38
N ASN A 63 -0.13 -1.35 -8.17
CA ASN A 63 -0.30 -0.18 -7.31
C ASN A 63 0.66 -0.24 -6.13
N ASP A 64 0.64 -1.34 -5.37
CA ASP A 64 1.49 -1.51 -4.19
C ASP A 64 2.00 -2.95 -4.04
N VAL A 65 3.01 -3.12 -3.19
CA VAL A 65 3.77 -4.35 -3.03
C VAL A 65 4.03 -4.65 -1.56
N LEU A 66 3.80 -5.90 -1.16
CA LEU A 66 4.16 -6.41 0.16
C LEU A 66 5.09 -7.61 0.06
N PHE A 67 6.26 -7.50 0.66
CA PHE A 67 7.17 -8.63 0.84
C PHE A 67 6.70 -9.49 2.00
N ASN A 68 6.25 -10.71 1.69
CA ASN A 68 5.92 -11.69 2.71
C ASN A 68 7.19 -12.31 3.34
N SER A 69 8.19 -12.53 2.51
CA SER A 69 9.56 -12.95 2.83
C SER A 69 10.50 -12.35 1.76
N LEU A 70 11.79 -12.69 1.79
CA LEU A 70 12.73 -12.26 0.75
C LEU A 70 12.52 -12.97 -0.61
N ASP A 71 11.68 -13.99 -0.67
CA ASP A 71 11.34 -14.75 -1.88
C ASP A 71 9.84 -14.78 -2.21
N GLU A 72 8.97 -14.22 -1.37
CA GLU A 72 7.52 -14.16 -1.59
C GLU A 72 7.01 -12.72 -1.56
N ILE A 73 6.26 -12.36 -2.59
CA ILE A 73 5.82 -10.97 -2.84
C ILE A 73 4.34 -10.98 -3.21
N TYR A 74 3.55 -10.14 -2.55
CA TYR A 74 2.20 -9.81 -2.97
C TYR A 74 2.21 -8.48 -3.73
N VAL A 75 1.48 -8.42 -4.84
CA VAL A 75 1.36 -7.24 -5.71
C VAL A 75 -0.11 -6.99 -5.98
N THR A 76 -0.58 -5.77 -5.76
CA THR A 76 -1.95 -5.39 -6.11
C THR A 76 -1.99 -4.91 -7.55
N ASN A 77 -2.97 -5.37 -8.31
CA ASN A 77 -3.39 -4.67 -9.50
C ASN A 77 -4.63 -3.84 -9.14
N ASP A 78 -4.61 -2.53 -9.35
CA ASP A 78 -5.71 -1.64 -8.96
C ASP A 78 -6.78 -1.45 -10.04
N HIS A 79 -6.42 -1.70 -11.29
CA HIS A 79 -7.32 -1.54 -12.43
C HIS A 79 -7.41 -2.79 -13.28
N PHE A 80 -8.58 -3.07 -13.87
CA PHE A 80 -8.68 -4.09 -14.91
C PHE A 80 -8.29 -3.49 -16.26
N HIS A 81 -8.75 -2.27 -16.55
CA HIS A 81 -8.42 -1.52 -17.76
C HIS A 81 -7.13 -0.71 -17.56
N ARG A 82 -6.16 -0.90 -18.46
CA ARG A 82 -4.87 -0.18 -18.38
C ARG A 82 -4.98 1.30 -18.76
N GLU A 83 -5.94 1.66 -19.61
CA GLU A 83 -6.10 3.01 -20.15
C GLU A 83 -7.55 3.29 -20.62
N GLY A 84 -7.80 4.53 -21.02
CA GLY A 84 -9.05 4.96 -21.66
C GLY A 84 -10.18 5.27 -20.68
N VAL A 85 -11.36 5.57 -21.23
CA VAL A 85 -12.54 6.02 -20.46
C VAL A 85 -12.99 4.97 -19.44
N LEU A 86 -12.82 3.67 -19.74
CA LEU A 86 -13.19 2.59 -18.80
C LEU A 86 -12.33 2.59 -17.54
N ARG A 87 -11.05 3.00 -17.63
CA ARG A 87 -10.19 3.22 -16.46
C ARG A 87 -10.69 4.39 -15.59
N LEU A 88 -11.09 5.50 -16.21
CA LEU A 88 -11.68 6.62 -15.48
C LEU A 88 -13.01 6.25 -14.82
N VAL A 89 -13.82 5.41 -15.47
CA VAL A 89 -15.07 4.87 -14.90
C VAL A 89 -14.77 3.98 -13.70
N GLU A 90 -13.70 3.17 -13.73
CA GLU A 90 -13.23 2.38 -12.59
C GLU A 90 -12.90 3.26 -11.36
N GLU A 91 -12.29 4.42 -11.55
CA GLU A 91 -11.92 5.35 -10.46
C GLU A 91 -13.13 5.96 -9.73
N VAL A 92 -14.29 6.05 -10.40
CA VAL A 92 -15.51 6.66 -9.85
C VAL A 92 -16.64 5.65 -9.59
N SER A 93 -16.42 4.37 -9.88
CA SER A 93 -17.43 3.34 -9.62
C SER A 93 -17.35 2.87 -8.16
N TYR A 94 -18.42 3.17 -7.44
CA TYR A 94 -18.63 2.72 -6.06
C TYR A 94 -19.40 1.39 -6.03
N GLY A 95 -18.98 0.44 -5.18
CA GLY A 95 -19.78 -0.74 -4.85
C GLY A 95 -19.84 -1.81 -5.95
N SER A 96 -20.97 -2.52 -6.07
CA SER A 96 -21.19 -3.75 -6.89
C SER A 96 -21.03 -3.63 -8.41
N ILE A 97 -20.59 -2.47 -8.91
CA ILE A 97 -20.14 -2.24 -10.31
C ILE A 97 -18.60 -2.29 -10.40
N GLY A 98 -17.92 -2.22 -9.25
CA GLY A 98 -16.48 -2.30 -9.08
C GLY A 98 -15.94 -3.62 -9.62
N GLN A 99 -14.90 -3.50 -10.44
CA GLN A 99 -14.26 -4.66 -11.04
C GLN A 99 -13.37 -5.30 -9.99
N GLN A 100 -13.57 -6.60 -9.77
CA GLN A 100 -12.64 -7.38 -8.98
C GLN A 100 -11.27 -7.38 -9.67
N THR A 101 -10.29 -6.79 -9.00
CA THR A 101 -8.91 -6.76 -9.47
C THR A 101 -8.07 -7.80 -8.75
N ASP A 102 -6.94 -8.15 -9.36
CA ASP A 102 -6.14 -9.28 -8.93
C ASP A 102 -5.13 -8.84 -7.87
N LEU A 103 -5.15 -9.52 -6.72
CA LEU A 103 -3.99 -9.63 -5.85
C LEU A 103 -3.13 -10.78 -6.38
N VAL A 104 -1.91 -10.46 -6.80
CA VAL A 104 -0.96 -11.42 -7.35
C VAL A 104 0.02 -11.83 -6.27
N HIS A 105 0.32 -13.11 -6.18
CA HIS A 105 1.44 -13.63 -5.41
C HIS A 105 2.55 -14.03 -6.39
N LEU A 106 3.77 -13.58 -6.10
CA LEU A 106 4.98 -13.93 -6.83
C LEU A 106 5.91 -14.68 -5.90
N ARG A 107 6.56 -15.72 -6.43
CA ARG A 107 7.64 -16.44 -5.79
C ARG A 107 8.91 -16.35 -6.61
N LEU A 108 10.00 -15.99 -5.96
CA LEU A 108 11.33 -15.97 -6.53
C LEU A 108 11.99 -17.32 -6.30
N ALA A 109 12.65 -17.86 -7.33
CA ALA A 109 13.38 -19.12 -7.24
C ALA A 109 14.57 -19.04 -6.26
N GLN A 110 15.10 -17.83 -6.07
CA GLN A 110 16.13 -17.51 -5.08
C GLN A 110 15.66 -16.29 -4.27
N PRO A 111 15.81 -16.32 -2.93
CA PRO A 111 15.56 -15.14 -2.11
C PRO A 111 16.41 -13.95 -2.55
N LEU A 112 15.84 -12.76 -2.43
CA LEU A 112 16.62 -11.53 -2.57
C LEU A 112 17.76 -11.54 -1.57
N SER A 113 18.97 -11.37 -2.08
CA SER A 113 20.17 -11.16 -1.29
C SER A 113 20.91 -9.98 -1.86
N GLN A 114 21.61 -9.25 -0.98
CA GLN A 114 22.69 -8.40 -1.45
C GLN A 114 23.79 -9.38 -1.90
N GLY A 115 24.18 -9.35 -3.19
CA GLY A 115 25.38 -10.08 -3.63
C GLY A 115 26.51 -9.75 -2.66
N THR A 116 27.16 -10.77 -2.10
CA THR A 116 27.95 -10.65 -0.86
C THR A 116 29.24 -9.84 -1.00
N ASP A 117 29.56 -9.31 -2.17
CA ASP A 117 30.75 -8.52 -2.39
C ASP A 117 30.43 -7.29 -3.23
N ASP A 118 30.96 -6.14 -2.81
CA ASP A 118 30.94 -4.84 -3.51
C ASP A 118 31.58 -4.89 -4.94
N ALA A 119 31.91 -6.08 -5.45
CA ALA A 119 32.57 -6.33 -6.72
C ALA A 119 31.68 -6.98 -7.81
N GLU A 120 30.48 -7.47 -7.49
CA GLU A 120 29.54 -8.05 -8.49
C GLU A 120 28.18 -7.35 -8.56
N VAL A 121 28.04 -6.22 -7.87
CA VAL A 121 26.87 -5.34 -8.01
C VAL A 121 27.03 -4.55 -9.32
N GLY A 122 26.84 -5.21 -10.47
CA GLY A 122 26.98 -4.51 -11.74
C GLY A 122 26.70 -5.27 -13.02
N THR A 123 26.53 -6.60 -13.04
CA THR A 123 26.50 -7.30 -14.35
C THR A 123 25.49 -8.43 -14.52
N ALA A 124 24.71 -8.82 -13.52
CA ALA A 124 23.55 -9.66 -13.77
C ALA A 124 22.33 -8.76 -13.99
N ALA A 125 22.20 -8.25 -15.22
CA ALA A 125 20.87 -8.05 -15.79
C ALA A 125 20.23 -9.44 -15.91
N ASP A 126 19.88 -10.04 -14.77
CA ASP A 126 18.99 -11.18 -14.75
C ASP A 126 17.75 -10.70 -15.48
N ASP A 127 17.43 -11.38 -16.58
CA ASP A 127 16.18 -11.20 -17.31
C ASP A 127 15.06 -10.98 -16.29
N ASP A 128 14.23 -9.95 -16.49
CA ASP A 128 13.26 -9.52 -15.47
C ASP A 128 12.20 -10.59 -15.17
N THR A 129 12.19 -11.68 -15.96
CA THR A 129 11.36 -12.87 -15.80
C THR A 129 12.07 -14.05 -15.09
N SER A 130 13.39 -14.00 -14.97
CA SER A 130 14.22 -15.11 -14.51
C SER A 130 13.84 -15.55 -13.10
N GLY A 131 13.44 -16.82 -12.95
CA GLY A 131 13.08 -17.40 -11.68
C GLY A 131 11.88 -16.75 -10.99
N VAL A 132 10.95 -16.13 -11.73
CA VAL A 132 9.73 -15.53 -11.19
C VAL A 132 8.53 -16.41 -11.53
N ALA A 133 7.88 -16.98 -10.51
CA ALA A 133 6.60 -17.69 -10.66
C ALA A 133 5.46 -16.85 -10.07
N GLY A 134 4.35 -16.70 -10.78
CA GLY A 134 3.22 -15.90 -10.30
C GLY A 134 1.87 -16.62 -10.34
N THR A 135 1.02 -16.35 -9.36
CA THR A 135 -0.37 -16.82 -9.28
C THR A 135 -1.30 -15.69 -8.83
N VAL A 136 -2.59 -15.77 -9.16
CA VAL A 136 -3.59 -14.88 -8.56
C VAL A 136 -3.96 -15.43 -7.19
N ALA A 137 -3.62 -14.70 -6.13
CA ALA A 137 -3.91 -15.08 -4.75
C ALA A 137 -5.38 -14.81 -4.40
N ASN A 138 -5.88 -13.63 -4.74
CA ASN A 138 -7.25 -13.20 -4.48
C ASN A 138 -7.78 -12.31 -5.59
N LYS A 139 -9.10 -12.21 -5.66
CA LYS A 139 -9.82 -11.18 -6.39
C LYS A 139 -10.48 -10.25 -5.37
N ILE A 140 -10.09 -8.99 -5.36
CA ILE A 140 -10.53 -7.98 -4.40
C ILE A 140 -11.05 -6.79 -5.17
N ASP A 141 -12.19 -6.23 -4.74
CA ASP A 141 -12.76 -5.04 -5.36
C ASP A 141 -11.80 -3.86 -5.21
N MET A 142 -11.38 -3.27 -6.34
CA MET A 142 -10.49 -2.10 -6.38
C MET A 142 -9.31 -2.20 -5.40
N ASN A 143 -8.59 -3.32 -5.47
CA ASN A 143 -7.44 -3.61 -4.62
C ASN A 143 -6.35 -2.56 -4.79
N ASN A 144 -5.96 -1.87 -3.73
CA ASN A 144 -5.05 -0.74 -3.81
C ASN A 144 -3.81 -1.00 -2.94
N GLY A 145 -3.56 -0.26 -1.86
CA GLY A 145 -2.38 -0.49 -1.04
C GLY A 145 -2.39 -1.74 -0.17
N LEU A 146 -1.18 -2.18 0.18
CA LEU A 146 -0.88 -3.30 1.06
C LEU A 146 0.02 -2.86 2.20
N SER A 147 -0.18 -3.42 3.38
CA SER A 147 0.85 -3.36 4.42
C SER A 147 0.78 -4.53 5.38
N ARG A 148 1.81 -4.63 6.23
CA ARG A 148 1.71 -5.44 7.43
C ARG A 148 0.71 -4.83 8.39
N GLY A 149 -0.02 -5.68 9.08
CA GLY A 149 -0.91 -5.28 10.16
C GLY A 149 -0.22 -5.25 11.51
N ARG A 150 -1.02 -5.56 12.54
CA ARG A 150 -0.59 -5.52 13.94
C ARG A 150 0.46 -6.57 14.26
N ASN A 151 0.32 -7.75 13.69
CA ASN A 151 1.22 -8.89 13.89
C ASN A 151 1.98 -9.24 12.61
N ALA A 152 3.00 -10.08 12.73
CA ALA A 152 3.83 -10.47 11.58
C ALA A 152 3.06 -11.23 10.48
N SER A 153 1.97 -11.93 10.83
CA SER A 153 1.08 -12.64 9.91
C SER A 153 0.02 -11.75 9.27
N ASP A 154 -0.29 -10.60 9.89
CA ASP A 154 -1.39 -9.74 9.46
C ASP A 154 -1.02 -9.02 8.17
N ILE A 155 -1.94 -9.05 7.21
CA ILE A 155 -1.88 -8.31 5.97
C ILE A 155 -3.10 -7.38 5.91
N ALA A 156 -2.82 -6.09 5.81
CA ALA A 156 -3.81 -5.06 5.54
C ALA A 156 -3.89 -4.82 4.04
N VAL A 157 -5.12 -4.79 3.51
CA VAL A 157 -5.39 -4.49 2.10
C VAL A 157 -6.46 -3.40 2.04
N CYS A 158 -6.20 -2.33 1.30
CA CYS A 158 -7.23 -1.33 1.05
C CYS A 158 -8.02 -1.66 -0.22
N SER A 159 -9.35 -1.58 -0.12
CA SER A 159 -10.25 -1.50 -1.26
C SER A 159 -10.61 -0.03 -1.45
N ALA A 160 -10.08 0.57 -2.52
CA ALA A 160 -9.92 2.02 -2.57
C ALA A 160 -11.23 2.78 -2.67
N THR A 161 -12.02 2.52 -3.72
CA THR A 161 -13.28 3.22 -3.96
C THR A 161 -14.37 2.83 -2.98
N SER A 162 -14.32 1.60 -2.43
CA SER A 162 -15.25 1.17 -1.40
C SER A 162 -14.94 1.76 -0.03
N GLY A 163 -13.74 2.30 0.20
CA GLY A 163 -13.35 2.87 1.49
C GLY A 163 -13.18 1.82 2.60
N GLN A 164 -12.76 0.60 2.23
CA GLN A 164 -12.61 -0.51 3.17
C GLN A 164 -11.15 -0.87 3.42
N LEU A 165 -10.78 -0.99 4.70
CA LEU A 165 -9.61 -1.73 5.12
C LEU A 165 -10.02 -3.20 5.33
N LEU A 166 -9.35 -4.11 4.64
CA LEU A 166 -9.49 -5.55 4.79
C LEU A 166 -8.31 -6.07 5.62
N LEU A 167 -8.61 -6.77 6.71
CA LEU A 167 -7.58 -7.45 7.50
C LEU A 167 -7.59 -8.92 7.15
N ALA A 168 -6.43 -9.45 6.78
CA ALA A 168 -6.28 -10.79 6.26
C ALA A 168 -5.01 -11.47 6.78
N GLU A 169 -4.98 -12.78 6.63
CA GLU A 169 -3.78 -13.60 6.82
C GLU A 169 -3.65 -14.56 5.63
N VAL A 170 -2.48 -15.14 5.43
CA VAL A 170 -2.32 -16.22 4.45
C VAL A 170 -3.18 -17.41 4.87
N ASP A 171 -4.01 -17.90 3.97
CA ASP A 171 -4.87 -19.06 4.18
C ASP A 171 -3.99 -20.32 4.26
N GLY A 172 -3.82 -20.86 5.47
CA GLY A 172 -3.00 -22.05 5.70
C GLY A 172 -3.50 -23.29 4.96
N ASP A 173 -4.80 -23.37 4.65
CA ASP A 173 -5.39 -24.49 3.90
C ASP A 173 -5.25 -24.31 2.38
N ARG A 174 -5.06 -23.07 1.91
CA ARG A 174 -4.99 -22.71 0.49
C ARG A 174 -3.95 -21.61 0.20
N PRO A 175 -2.67 -21.82 0.53
CA PRO A 175 -1.64 -20.86 0.19
C PRO A 175 -1.48 -20.77 -1.34
N PRO A 176 -1.18 -19.59 -1.92
CA PRO A 176 -0.86 -18.32 -1.25
C PRO A 176 -2.06 -17.37 -1.08
N SER A 177 -3.30 -17.86 -1.19
CA SER A 177 -4.49 -17.01 -1.04
C SER A 177 -4.57 -16.41 0.35
N LEU A 178 -5.18 -15.22 0.46
CA LEU A 178 -5.45 -14.55 1.70
C LEU A 178 -6.87 -14.87 2.19
N LYS A 179 -7.00 -15.22 3.48
CA LYS A 179 -8.28 -15.32 4.17
C LYS A 179 -8.61 -13.96 4.80
N ILE A 180 -9.63 -13.28 4.25
CA ILE A 180 -10.12 -12.03 4.83
C ILE A 180 -10.84 -12.32 6.15
N LEU A 181 -10.33 -11.78 7.24
CA LEU A 181 -10.84 -11.96 8.60
C LEU A 181 -11.84 -10.86 8.98
N GLU A 182 -11.51 -9.61 8.66
CA GLU A 182 -12.32 -8.45 9.02
C GLU A 182 -12.38 -7.42 7.90
N ARG A 183 -13.45 -6.61 7.88
CA ARG A 183 -13.65 -5.48 6.97
C ARG A 183 -14.02 -4.25 7.78
N ILE A 184 -13.28 -3.17 7.61
CA ILE A 184 -13.48 -1.92 8.34
C ILE A 184 -13.81 -0.82 7.32
N GLN A 185 -15.06 -0.38 7.35
CA GLN A 185 -15.56 0.69 6.49
C GLN A 185 -15.19 2.07 7.05
N LEU A 186 -14.76 2.97 6.17
CA LEU A 186 -14.55 4.40 6.42
C LEU A 186 -15.33 5.27 5.41
N PRO A 187 -15.67 6.53 5.75
CA PRO A 187 -16.48 7.41 4.91
C PRO A 187 -15.65 8.22 3.91
N CYS A 188 -14.59 7.64 3.36
CA CYS A 188 -13.71 8.22 2.35
C CYS A 188 -13.14 7.10 1.48
N THR A 189 -12.50 7.44 0.36
CA THR A 189 -11.65 6.43 -0.30
C THR A 189 -10.46 6.11 0.58
N LEU A 190 -9.84 4.96 0.35
CA LEU A 190 -8.60 4.55 0.97
C LEU A 190 -7.57 4.25 -0.11
N ASP A 191 -6.30 4.42 0.21
CA ASP A 191 -5.22 4.18 -0.75
C ASP A 191 -4.20 3.24 -0.11
N ASN A 192 -3.08 3.72 0.44
CA ASN A 192 -2.07 2.86 1.07
C ASN A 192 -2.16 2.84 2.61
N PRO A 193 -2.46 1.69 3.23
CA PRO A 193 -2.54 1.58 4.68
C PRO A 193 -1.15 1.52 5.32
N SER A 194 -0.98 2.10 6.51
CA SER A 194 0.18 1.80 7.36
C SER A 194 -0.26 1.38 8.76
N TYR A 195 0.54 0.58 9.46
CA TYR A 195 0.31 0.25 10.86
C TYR A 195 1.31 1.00 11.75
N PHE A 196 0.80 1.83 12.64
CA PHE A 196 1.58 2.48 13.68
C PHE A 196 1.67 1.55 14.89
N SER A 197 2.89 1.09 15.21
CA SER A 197 3.17 0.40 16.47
C SER A 197 3.74 1.41 17.46
N ASP A 198 3.04 1.62 18.56
CA ASP A 198 3.44 2.54 19.61
C ASP A 198 4.63 1.97 20.40
N PRO A 199 5.82 2.57 20.34
CA PRO A 199 6.99 2.06 21.05
C PRO A 199 6.97 2.38 22.55
N TYR A 200 6.01 3.17 23.03
CA TYR A 200 6.01 3.75 24.38
C TYR A 200 4.83 3.29 25.24
N VAL A 201 4.20 2.15 24.88
CA VAL A 201 3.12 1.53 25.66
C VAL A 201 3.54 1.29 27.10
N SER A 202 4.69 0.65 27.32
CA SER A 202 5.19 0.31 28.66
C SER A 202 5.49 1.53 29.53
N ARG A 203 5.80 2.68 28.91
CA ARG A 203 6.13 3.92 29.61
C ARG A 203 4.89 4.74 29.95
N THR A 204 3.92 4.76 29.04
CA THR A 204 2.73 5.61 29.16
C THR A 204 1.52 4.86 29.74
N GLY A 205 1.57 3.53 29.83
CA GLY A 205 0.49 2.69 30.35
C GLY A 205 -0.75 2.60 29.44
N ARG A 206 -0.68 3.15 28.24
CA ARG A 206 -1.76 3.14 27.24
C ARG A 206 -1.20 2.57 25.94
N ASP A 207 -2.00 1.88 25.12
CA ASP A 207 -1.58 1.52 23.76
C ASP A 207 -2.19 2.52 22.77
N ALA A 208 -1.37 3.12 21.91
CA ALA A 208 -1.81 4.01 20.85
C ALA A 208 -1.64 3.42 19.45
N SER A 209 -1.33 2.13 19.35
CA SER A 209 -1.12 1.45 18.07
C SER A 209 -2.42 1.37 17.26
N GLY A 210 -2.30 1.39 15.93
CA GLY A 210 -3.44 1.36 15.04
C GLY A 210 -3.09 1.54 13.56
N TYR A 211 -4.08 1.27 12.71
CA TYR A 211 -3.97 1.51 11.27
C TYR A 211 -4.14 2.99 10.98
N VAL A 212 -3.22 3.56 10.20
CA VAL A 212 -3.27 4.93 9.69
C VAL A 212 -3.67 4.86 8.23
N LEU A 213 -4.78 5.50 7.90
CA LEU A 213 -5.48 5.31 6.63
C LEU A 213 -5.78 6.67 6.03
N ALA A 214 -5.20 6.95 4.87
CA ALA A 214 -5.40 8.19 4.12
C ALA A 214 -6.23 7.95 2.87
N GLY A 215 -6.94 8.98 2.44
CA GLY A 215 -7.61 9.00 1.16
C GLY A 215 -8.43 10.27 0.93
N LEU A 216 -9.22 10.27 -0.14
CA LEU A 216 -10.02 11.42 -0.55
C LEU A 216 -11.40 11.37 0.11
N ALA A 217 -11.82 12.49 0.68
CA ALA A 217 -13.17 12.66 1.21
C ALA A 217 -14.22 12.60 0.09
N ARG A 218 -13.86 13.03 -1.13
CA ARG A 218 -14.77 13.19 -2.27
C ARG A 218 -14.11 12.80 -3.59
N ALA A 219 -13.82 11.52 -3.79
CA ALA A 219 -13.14 11.03 -4.99
C ALA A 219 -13.86 11.38 -6.32
N ILE A 220 -15.18 11.57 -6.32
CA ILE A 220 -15.91 12.01 -7.53
C ILE A 220 -15.46 13.38 -8.09
N LEU A 221 -14.77 14.19 -7.29
CA LEU A 221 -14.22 15.48 -7.74
C LEU A 221 -12.80 15.38 -8.30
N PHE A 222 -12.15 14.22 -8.17
CA PHE A 222 -10.79 14.00 -8.65
C PHE A 222 -10.77 13.87 -10.18
N PRO A 223 -9.71 14.35 -10.87
CA PRO A 223 -8.59 15.15 -10.36
C PRO A 223 -8.83 16.67 -10.40
N GLY A 224 -9.97 17.13 -10.92
CA GLY A 224 -10.18 18.53 -11.32
C GLY A 224 -10.79 19.47 -10.26
N GLY A 225 -11.19 18.94 -9.10
CA GLY A 225 -11.81 19.71 -8.01
C GLY A 225 -10.92 19.84 -6.77
N PRO A 226 -11.40 20.49 -5.70
CA PRO A 226 -10.74 20.49 -4.41
C PRO A 226 -10.72 19.07 -3.85
N ASN A 227 -9.56 18.42 -3.95
CA ASN A 227 -9.33 17.05 -3.56
C ASN A 227 -9.17 16.96 -2.04
N ALA A 228 -10.27 17.17 -1.31
CA ALA A 228 -10.30 17.13 0.13
C ALA A 228 -9.78 15.77 0.66
N VAL A 229 -8.94 15.84 1.69
CA VAL A 229 -8.20 14.71 2.26
C VAL A 229 -8.72 14.38 3.66
N MET A 230 -8.76 13.10 3.99
CA MET A 230 -9.00 12.62 5.35
C MET A 230 -7.92 11.61 5.75
N VAL A 231 -7.51 11.65 7.01
CA VAL A 231 -6.67 10.61 7.61
C VAL A 231 -7.32 10.08 8.88
N TRP A 232 -7.49 8.76 8.92
CA TRP A 232 -8.10 8.04 10.02
C TRP A 232 -7.06 7.22 10.78
N LEU A 233 -7.19 7.19 12.11
CA LEU A 233 -6.54 6.22 12.99
C LEU A 233 -7.58 5.20 13.43
N VAL A 234 -7.35 3.93 13.10
CA VAL A 234 -8.24 2.81 13.41
C VAL A 234 -7.57 1.89 14.43
N GLN A 235 -8.19 1.74 15.60
CA GLN A 235 -7.59 1.07 16.76
C GLN A 235 -8.52 0.00 17.33
N PRO A 236 -8.00 -1.10 17.87
CA PRO A 236 -8.83 -2.08 18.56
C PRO A 236 -9.46 -1.44 19.81
N ILE A 237 -10.75 -1.69 20.04
CA ILE A 237 -11.43 -1.27 21.27
C ILE A 237 -11.08 -2.28 22.36
N VAL A 238 -10.27 -1.87 23.33
CA VAL A 238 -9.87 -2.70 24.47
C VAL A 238 -10.65 -2.30 25.72
N ASP A 239 -11.13 -3.28 26.50
CA ASP A 239 -11.79 -3.00 27.77
C ASP A 239 -10.84 -2.44 28.84
N PRO A 240 -11.30 -1.57 29.77
CA PRO A 240 -10.56 -1.18 30.96
C PRO A 240 -10.42 -2.41 31.88
N GLY A 241 -9.40 -3.23 31.61
CA GLY A 241 -9.22 -4.56 32.21
C GLY A 241 -8.37 -5.50 31.35
N GLY A 242 -8.15 -5.18 30.06
CA GLY A 242 -7.07 -5.73 29.25
C GLY A 242 -7.28 -7.12 28.66
N THR A 243 -8.43 -7.78 28.87
CA THR A 243 -8.61 -9.19 28.46
C THR A 243 -9.62 -9.42 27.33
N ALA A 244 -10.42 -8.44 26.94
CA ALA A 244 -11.40 -8.60 25.85
C ALA A 244 -11.48 -7.37 24.93
N THR A 245 -11.59 -7.63 23.62
CA THR A 245 -12.00 -6.64 22.63
C THR A 245 -13.49 -6.40 22.74
N LYS A 246 -13.90 -5.17 23.06
CA LYS A 246 -15.32 -4.81 23.07
C LYS A 246 -15.84 -4.82 21.64
N VAL A 247 -17.01 -5.42 21.45
CA VAL A 247 -17.79 -5.27 20.22
C VAL A 247 -18.83 -4.19 20.49
N ASP A 248 -18.59 -2.99 19.95
CA ASP A 248 -19.59 -1.93 19.90
C ASP A 248 -20.59 -2.22 18.76
N GLU A 249 -21.88 -1.99 18.99
CA GLU A 249 -22.93 -2.35 18.02
C GLU A 249 -22.84 -1.53 16.72
N GLN A 250 -22.30 -0.31 16.77
CA GLN A 250 -22.18 0.58 15.60
C GLN A 250 -20.80 0.49 14.94
N THR A 251 -19.76 0.37 15.75
CA THR A 251 -18.35 0.47 15.31
C THR A 251 -17.63 -0.89 15.31
N GLY A 252 -18.24 -1.94 15.85
CA GLY A 252 -17.63 -3.26 15.96
C GLY A 252 -16.48 -3.25 16.96
N ARG A 253 -15.38 -3.96 16.64
CA ARG A 253 -14.19 -4.06 17.50
C ARG A 253 -13.19 -2.91 17.31
N TRP A 254 -13.54 -1.90 16.53
CA TRP A 254 -12.61 -0.89 16.04
C TRP A 254 -13.08 0.54 16.31
N ALA A 255 -12.30 1.28 17.09
CA ALA A 255 -12.43 2.72 17.19
C ALA A 255 -11.90 3.38 15.92
N ARG A 256 -12.61 4.38 15.39
CA ARG A 256 -12.22 5.15 14.20
C ARG A 256 -12.11 6.62 14.58
N LYS A 257 -10.90 7.17 14.59
CA LYS A 257 -10.63 8.56 14.93
C LYS A 257 -10.16 9.31 13.69
N LEU A 258 -10.86 10.35 13.28
CA LEU A 258 -10.36 11.29 12.27
C LEU A 258 -9.23 12.10 12.91
N ILE A 259 -8.00 11.93 12.42
CA ILE A 259 -6.80 12.58 13.00
C ILE A 259 -6.31 13.75 12.15
N PHE A 260 -6.75 13.85 10.90
CA PHE A 260 -6.46 14.99 10.02
C PHE A 260 -7.52 15.11 8.94
N GLN A 261 -7.83 16.34 8.56
CA GLN A 261 -8.67 16.66 7.42
C GLN A 261 -8.18 17.97 6.79
N ASP A 262 -8.15 18.02 5.46
CA ASP A 262 -7.88 19.22 4.67
C ASP A 262 -8.91 19.33 3.54
N ASP A 263 -9.25 20.55 3.15
CA ASP A 263 -10.22 20.80 2.08
C ASP A 263 -9.59 20.72 0.67
N GLY A 264 -8.30 20.42 0.57
CA GLY A 264 -7.54 20.34 -0.67
C GLY A 264 -6.67 21.57 -0.92
N ASN A 265 -6.70 22.59 -0.06
CA ASN A 265 -5.90 23.81 -0.24
C ASN A 265 -4.47 23.69 0.28
N VAL A 266 -4.24 22.89 1.32
CA VAL A 266 -2.88 22.65 1.85
C VAL A 266 -2.24 21.46 1.15
N ILE A 267 -3.02 20.40 0.91
CA ILE A 267 -2.56 19.20 0.21
C ILE A 267 -3.63 18.68 -0.75
N GLN A 268 -3.26 18.51 -2.02
CA GLN A 268 -4.19 18.21 -3.11
C GLN A 268 -4.49 16.73 -3.34
N THR A 269 -4.01 15.82 -2.49
CA THR A 269 -4.42 14.40 -2.36
C THR A 269 -3.74 13.79 -1.13
N ALA A 270 -4.17 12.59 -0.72
CA ALA A 270 -3.35 11.76 0.16
C ALA A 270 -3.51 10.30 -0.23
N SER A 271 -2.41 9.69 -0.69
CA SER A 271 -2.35 8.25 -0.94
C SER A 271 -1.77 7.48 0.23
N THR A 272 -1.12 8.16 1.17
CA THR A 272 -0.58 7.51 2.36
C THR A 272 -0.43 8.50 3.51
N ALA A 273 -0.42 7.95 4.71
CA ALA A 273 -0.02 8.67 5.90
C ALA A 273 0.70 7.72 6.87
N VAL A 274 1.69 8.26 7.57
CA VAL A 274 2.46 7.51 8.58
C VAL A 274 2.61 8.33 9.85
N LEU A 275 2.62 7.63 10.99
CA LEU A 275 2.89 8.20 12.30
C LEU A 275 4.29 7.81 12.77
N VAL A 276 5.04 8.79 13.27
CA VAL A 276 6.32 8.59 13.97
C VAL A 276 6.15 9.06 15.40
N ALA A 277 6.32 8.14 16.36
CA ALA A 277 6.15 8.45 17.77
C ALA A 277 7.15 9.54 18.22
N ILE A 278 6.69 10.47 19.06
CA ILE A 278 7.56 11.44 19.73
C ILE A 278 7.87 10.88 21.11
N ASP A 279 9.15 10.88 21.48
CA ASP A 279 9.59 10.39 22.78
C ASP A 279 8.94 11.22 23.92
N PRO A 280 8.17 10.59 24.83
CA PRO A 280 7.60 11.21 26.02
C PRO A 280 8.60 12.05 26.82
N ASP A 281 9.87 11.64 26.89
CA ASP A 281 10.90 12.35 27.64
C ASP A 281 11.25 13.71 26.99
N THR A 282 10.97 13.86 25.70
CA THR A 282 11.24 15.08 24.93
C THR A 282 10.04 16.02 24.81
N ASN A 283 8.84 15.60 25.25
CA ASN A 283 7.60 16.36 25.10
C ASN A 283 6.73 16.43 26.37
N GLN A 284 7.37 16.44 27.54
CA GLN A 284 6.70 16.59 28.86
C GLN A 284 5.77 15.41 29.21
N GLY A 285 6.12 14.19 28.78
CA GLY A 285 5.35 12.98 29.03
C GLY A 285 4.11 12.84 28.15
N LYS A 286 3.90 13.73 27.17
CA LYS A 286 2.72 13.70 26.32
C LYS A 286 2.80 12.56 25.32
N LYS A 287 1.66 11.95 25.06
CA LYS A 287 1.56 10.91 24.05
C LYS A 287 1.25 11.49 22.68
N GLN A 288 2.30 11.72 21.89
CA GLN A 288 2.20 12.40 20.61
C GLN A 288 2.97 11.67 19.52
N ALA A 289 2.60 11.96 18.29
CA ALA A 289 3.34 11.54 17.10
C ALA A 289 3.40 12.67 16.07
N ARG A 290 4.41 12.62 15.21
CA ARG A 290 4.41 13.36 13.95
C ARG A 290 3.64 12.55 12.90
N LEU A 291 2.59 13.14 12.37
CA LEU A 291 1.83 12.65 11.24
C LEU A 291 2.40 13.24 9.95
N PHE A 292 2.79 12.37 9.02
CA PHE A 292 3.22 12.74 7.68
C PHE A 292 2.18 12.28 6.67
N ILE A 293 1.83 13.15 5.72
CA ILE A 293 0.77 12.91 4.73
C ILE A 293 1.28 13.34 3.36
N THR A 294 1.09 12.50 2.35
CA THR A 294 1.44 12.80 0.97
C THR A 294 0.57 12.02 -0.01
N GLY A 295 0.55 12.43 -1.27
CA GLY A 295 -0.12 11.72 -2.34
C GLY A 295 0.27 12.19 -3.75
N PRO A 296 -0.25 11.54 -4.80
CA PRO A 296 -0.06 11.97 -6.18
C PRO A 296 -0.53 13.41 -6.38
N LEU A 297 0.21 14.24 -7.10
CA LEU A 297 -0.09 15.68 -7.27
C LEU A 297 0.15 16.56 -6.03
N ALA A 298 0.51 16.00 -4.87
CA ALA A 298 0.94 16.81 -3.74
C ALA A 298 2.28 17.50 -4.06
N GLY A 299 2.36 18.82 -3.83
CA GLY A 299 3.60 19.59 -4.00
C GLY A 299 4.64 19.37 -2.90
N GLY A 300 4.31 18.57 -1.87
CA GLY A 300 5.16 18.31 -0.72
C GLY A 300 4.47 17.41 0.31
N ILE A 301 5.09 17.27 1.47
CA ILE A 301 4.60 16.46 2.59
C ILE A 301 4.05 17.41 3.66
N VAL A 302 2.82 17.16 4.12
CA VAL A 302 2.31 17.80 5.33
C VAL A 302 2.88 17.05 6.53
N ALA A 303 3.46 17.79 7.48
CA ALA A 303 3.97 17.24 8.74
C ALA A 303 3.34 18.00 9.93
N VAL A 304 2.57 17.30 10.75
CA VAL A 304 1.85 17.88 11.89
C VAL A 304 2.03 17.02 13.14
N THR A 305 2.13 17.65 14.31
CA THR A 305 2.14 16.92 15.59
C THR A 305 0.71 16.70 16.05
N ILE A 306 0.36 15.47 16.41
CA ILE A 306 -0.97 15.12 16.92
C ILE A 306 -0.87 14.48 18.30
N ASP A 307 -1.93 14.67 19.10
CA ASP A 307 -2.14 13.90 20.32
C ASP A 307 -2.77 12.55 19.95
N LEU A 308 -2.13 11.49 20.44
CA LEU A 308 -2.65 10.14 20.27
C LEU A 308 -3.71 9.86 21.32
#